data_AF-A0A1Q9CCN8-F1
#
_entry.id   AF-A0A1Q9CCN8-F1
#
_cell.length_a   1.000
_cell.length_b   1.000
_cell.length_c   1.000
_cell.angle_alpha   90.00
_cell.angle_beta   90.00
_cell.angle_gamma   90.00
#
_symmetry.space_group_name_H-M   'P 1'
#
loop_
_entity.id
_entity.type
_entity.pdbx_description
1 polymer ?
#
loop_
_entity_poly.entity_id
_entity_poly.type
_entity_poly.pdbx_seq_one_letter_code
_entity_poly.pdbx_strand_id
1 'polypeptide(L)'
;MQPKTKAFRAAGEAEAFDGILVKLELALSKAGAGGVELGTVRLQRWELDVAAHMEAARSLMMAVLQSENEHRTVLQHVFGGDCLRISRARAVVESTLQLGLCSRQGRATDCLRACESVEQVLGDLGLGFSLRSVLQGSSVSLQRRFT
;
A
#
# COMPACT_ATOMS: atom_id res chain seq x y z
N MET A 1 -12.62 -31.80 -1.67
CA MET A 1 -13.24 -30.77 -0.81
C MET A 1 -12.18 -30.13 0.09
N GLN A 2 -11.54 -29.03 -0.31
CA GLN A 2 -10.78 -28.15 0.62
C GLN A 2 -10.77 -26.67 0.14
N PRO A 3 -11.92 -25.95 0.15
CA PRO A 3 -11.91 -24.50 -0.07
C PRO A 3 -11.71 -23.66 1.21
N LYS A 4 -11.91 -24.23 2.41
CA LYS A 4 -11.93 -23.45 3.66
C LYS A 4 -10.56 -22.94 4.14
N THR A 5 -9.48 -23.67 3.90
CA THR A 5 -8.15 -23.32 4.44
C THR A 5 -7.50 -22.15 3.71
N LYS A 6 -7.78 -21.99 2.40
CA LYS A 6 -7.17 -20.93 1.59
C LYS A 6 -7.85 -19.57 1.81
N ALA A 7 -9.17 -19.55 1.99
CA ALA A 7 -9.92 -18.33 2.28
C ALA A 7 -9.53 -17.72 3.64
N PHE A 8 -9.24 -18.55 4.64
CA PHE A 8 -8.83 -18.09 5.97
C PHE A 8 -7.47 -17.36 5.94
N ARG A 9 -6.51 -17.85 5.12
CA ARG A 9 -5.20 -17.22 4.97
C ARG A 9 -5.28 -15.87 4.25
N ALA A 10 -6.09 -15.78 3.19
CA ALA A 10 -6.28 -14.54 2.44
C ALA A 10 -6.94 -13.43 3.27
N ALA A 11 -7.90 -13.78 4.14
CA ALA A 11 -8.52 -12.83 5.06
C ALA A 11 -7.50 -12.25 6.06
N GLY A 12 -6.64 -13.10 6.63
CA GLY A 12 -5.57 -12.65 7.53
C GLY A 12 -4.54 -11.76 6.83
N GLU A 13 -4.20 -12.04 5.57
CA GLU A 13 -3.31 -11.20 4.75
C GLU A 13 -3.93 -9.83 4.43
N ALA A 14 -5.24 -9.79 4.16
CA ALA A 14 -5.97 -8.53 3.95
C ALA A 14 -6.02 -7.68 5.22
N GLU A 15 -6.34 -8.26 6.38
CA GLU A 15 -6.33 -7.54 7.67
C GLU A 15 -4.94 -7.04 8.05
N ALA A 16 -3.90 -7.86 7.82
CA ALA A 16 -2.52 -7.46 8.05
C ALA A 16 -2.13 -6.27 7.17
N PHE A 17 -2.51 -6.29 5.88
CA PHE A 17 -2.26 -5.19 4.96
C PHE A 17 -3.00 -3.91 5.37
N ASP A 18 -4.29 -4.03 5.74
CA ASP A 18 -5.10 -2.91 6.23
C ASP A 18 -4.47 -2.29 7.49
N GLY A 19 -3.95 -3.12 8.40
CA GLY A 19 -3.21 -2.67 9.59
C GLY A 19 -1.92 -1.90 9.24
N ILE A 20 -1.19 -2.31 8.20
CA ILE A 20 0.00 -1.60 7.71
C ILE A 20 -0.41 -0.25 7.09
N LEU A 21 -1.46 -0.23 6.27
CA LEU A 21 -1.98 1.00 5.65
C LEU A 21 -2.41 2.03 6.68
N VAL A 22 -3.16 1.61 7.71
CA VAL A 22 -3.59 2.53 8.78
C VAL A 22 -2.39 3.13 9.50
N LYS A 23 -1.35 2.34 9.78
CA LYS A 23 -0.12 2.85 10.40
C LYS A 23 0.62 3.83 9.49
N LEU A 24 0.70 3.57 8.19
CA LEU A 24 1.29 4.48 7.21
C LEU A 24 0.49 5.79 7.06
N GLU A 25 -0.83 5.72 6.99
CA GLU A 25 -1.70 6.91 6.90
C GLU A 25 -1.62 7.75 8.18
N LEU A 26 -1.64 7.10 9.35
CA LEU A 26 -1.42 7.77 10.64
C LEU A 26 -0.02 8.34 10.75
N ALA A 27 0.96 7.66 10.17
CA ALA A 27 2.30 8.19 10.06
C ALA A 27 2.22 9.50 9.24
N LEU A 28 1.90 9.43 7.95
CA LEU A 28 1.89 10.60 7.09
C LEU A 28 1.05 11.77 7.63
N SER A 29 -0.08 11.50 8.29
CA SER A 29 -0.92 12.53 8.91
C SER A 29 -0.19 13.33 10.00
N LYS A 30 0.61 12.69 10.85
CA LYS A 30 1.37 13.43 11.87
C LYS A 30 2.60 14.13 11.27
N ALA A 31 3.15 13.63 10.16
CA ALA A 31 4.22 14.31 9.42
C ALA A 31 3.71 15.59 8.73
N GLY A 32 2.50 15.55 8.16
CA GLY A 32 1.84 16.73 7.58
C GLY A 32 1.35 17.74 8.62
N ALA A 33 0.81 17.27 9.75
CA ALA A 33 0.31 18.15 10.82
C ALA A 33 1.42 18.75 11.69
N GLY A 34 2.57 18.07 11.82
CA GLY A 34 3.76 18.56 12.50
C GLY A 34 4.64 19.35 11.55
N GLY A 35 4.13 20.47 11.02
CA GLY A 35 4.86 21.29 10.05
C GLY A 35 6.28 21.61 10.51
N VAL A 36 7.27 21.28 9.67
CA VAL A 36 8.68 21.76 9.55
C VAL A 36 9.56 21.87 10.82
N GLU A 37 9.03 21.77 12.04
CA GLU A 37 9.74 21.96 13.32
C GLU A 37 9.96 20.64 14.10
N LEU A 38 9.81 19.50 13.43
CA LEU A 38 10.26 18.23 14.00
C LEU A 38 11.79 18.16 13.91
N GLY A 39 12.48 18.36 15.03
CA GLY A 39 13.94 18.27 15.11
C GLY A 39 14.49 17.00 14.43
N THR A 40 15.67 17.11 13.83
CA THR A 40 16.26 16.14 12.89
C THR A 40 16.16 14.67 13.32
N VAL A 41 16.33 14.38 14.62
CA VAL A 41 16.24 13.00 15.17
C VAL A 41 14.81 12.46 15.13
N ARG A 42 13.81 13.31 15.38
CA ARG A 42 12.38 12.92 15.30
C ARG A 42 12.02 12.66 13.84
N LEU A 43 12.46 13.51 12.91
CA LEU A 43 12.27 13.30 11.48
C LEU A 43 12.92 12.00 11.00
N GLN A 44 14.16 11.71 11.41
CA GLN A 44 14.84 10.46 11.04
C GLN A 44 14.15 9.22 11.59
N ARG A 45 13.72 9.24 12.87
CA ARG A 45 12.96 8.13 13.46
C ARG A 45 11.64 7.91 12.72
N TRP A 46 11.01 9.00 12.32
CA TRP A 46 9.80 9.01 11.52
C TRP A 46 10.00 8.41 10.13
N GLU A 47 11.04 8.85 9.41
CA GLU A 47 11.40 8.29 8.11
C GLU A 47 11.71 6.79 8.21
N LEU A 48 12.39 6.35 9.27
CA LEU A 48 12.65 4.93 9.51
C LEU A 48 11.36 4.14 9.75
N ASP A 49 10.40 4.68 10.49
CA ASP A 49 9.13 4.01 10.79
C ASP A 49 8.25 3.89 9.52
N VAL A 50 8.16 4.98 8.75
CA VAL A 50 7.49 5.00 7.44
C VAL A 50 8.17 4.01 6.48
N ALA A 51 9.51 4.00 6.42
CA ALA A 51 10.27 3.07 5.60
C ALA A 51 10.05 1.60 6.01
N ALA A 52 9.97 1.31 7.31
CA ALA A 52 9.71 -0.04 7.81
C ALA A 52 8.31 -0.53 7.43
N HIS A 53 7.30 0.34 7.54
CA HIS A 53 5.95 0.00 7.12
C HIS A 53 5.81 -0.13 5.60
N MET A 54 6.51 0.69 4.81
CA MET A 54 6.56 0.52 3.35
C MET A 54 7.19 -0.81 2.96
N GLU A 55 8.30 -1.21 3.60
CA GLU A 55 8.92 -2.51 3.33
C GLU A 55 8.00 -3.68 3.71
N ALA A 56 7.27 -3.56 4.83
CA ALA A 56 6.28 -4.55 5.23
C ALA A 56 5.12 -4.66 4.21
N ALA A 57 4.61 -3.51 3.73
CA ALA A 57 3.57 -3.46 2.70
C ALA A 57 4.05 -4.12 1.40
N ARG A 58 5.26 -3.74 0.94
CA ARG A 58 5.92 -4.33 -0.23
C ARG A 58 6.10 -5.83 -0.08
N SER A 59 6.64 -6.29 1.05
CA SER A 59 6.87 -7.70 1.32
C SER A 59 5.58 -8.51 1.28
N LEU A 60 4.49 -7.97 1.83
CA LEU A 60 3.17 -8.61 1.78
C LEU A 60 2.62 -8.65 0.34
N MET A 61 2.70 -7.54 -0.40
CA MET A 61 2.29 -7.50 -1.82
C MET A 61 3.05 -8.53 -2.65
N MET A 62 4.38 -8.61 -2.48
CA MET A 62 5.22 -9.57 -3.17
C MET A 62 4.93 -11.01 -2.74
N ALA A 63 4.69 -11.27 -1.45
CA ALA A 63 4.33 -12.59 -0.96
C ALA A 63 2.98 -13.07 -1.53
N VAL A 64 2.00 -12.17 -1.66
CA VAL A 64 0.71 -12.48 -2.27
C VAL A 64 0.86 -12.73 -3.78
N LEU A 65 1.68 -11.93 -4.47
CA LEU A 65 2.01 -12.10 -5.89
C LEU A 65 2.74 -13.41 -6.18
N GLN A 66 3.69 -13.78 -5.31
CA GLN A 66 4.49 -15.00 -5.42
C GLN A 66 3.76 -16.24 -4.89
N SER A 67 2.59 -16.08 -4.26
CA SER A 67 1.82 -17.24 -3.82
C SER A 67 1.43 -18.07 -5.05
N GLU A 68 1.92 -19.30 -5.12
CA GLU A 68 1.63 -20.27 -6.18
C GLU A 68 0.18 -20.78 -6.06
N ASN A 69 -0.79 -19.89 -6.26
CA ASN A 69 -2.18 -20.25 -6.41
C ASN A 69 -2.53 -20.21 -7.89
N GLU A 70 -2.95 -21.36 -8.43
CA GLU A 70 -3.33 -21.59 -9.84
C GLU A 70 -4.27 -20.53 -10.43
N HIS A 71 -4.98 -19.77 -9.60
CA HIS A 71 -5.94 -18.75 -10.04
C HIS A 71 -5.71 -17.36 -9.43
N ARG A 72 -4.58 -17.11 -8.75
CA ARG A 72 -4.32 -15.83 -8.06
C ARG A 72 -5.49 -15.40 -7.16
N THR A 73 -6.24 -16.36 -6.61
CA THR A 73 -7.47 -16.13 -5.83
C THR A 73 -7.20 -15.36 -4.55
N VAL A 74 -6.05 -15.58 -3.92
CA VAL A 74 -5.59 -14.80 -2.76
C VAL A 74 -5.39 -13.34 -3.15
N LEU A 75 -4.74 -13.07 -4.28
CA LEU A 75 -4.54 -11.71 -4.78
C LEU A 75 -5.88 -11.03 -5.11
N GLN A 76 -6.82 -11.74 -5.74
CA GLN A 76 -8.17 -11.22 -5.99
C GLN A 76 -8.95 -10.96 -4.69
N HIS A 77 -8.78 -11.81 -3.67
CA HIS A 77 -9.47 -11.63 -2.41
C HIS A 77 -8.90 -10.45 -1.61
N VAL A 78 -7.58 -10.32 -1.58
CA VAL A 78 -6.88 -9.25 -0.85
C VAL A 78 -7.05 -7.91 -1.58
N PHE A 79 -6.79 -7.86 -2.90
CA PHE A 79 -6.73 -6.59 -3.65
C PHE A 79 -7.80 -6.44 -4.73
N GLY A 80 -8.43 -7.53 -5.18
CA GLY A 80 -9.33 -7.51 -6.33
C GLY A 80 -10.80 -7.18 -6.04
N GLY A 81 -11.24 -7.21 -4.77
CA GLY A 81 -12.63 -6.93 -4.42
C GLY A 81 -13.08 -5.52 -4.83
N ASP A 82 -12.51 -4.50 -4.20
CA ASP A 82 -12.85 -3.08 -4.40
C ASP A 82 -11.69 -2.28 -5.01
N CYS A 83 -10.51 -2.89 -5.19
CA CYS A 83 -9.26 -2.22 -5.57
C CYS A 83 -8.88 -1.04 -4.64
N LEU A 84 -9.56 -0.87 -3.50
CA LEU A 84 -9.33 0.27 -2.60
C LEU A 84 -8.01 0.12 -1.87
N ARG A 85 -7.66 -1.09 -1.45
CA ARG A 85 -6.41 -1.35 -0.73
C ARG A 85 -5.18 -0.99 -1.55
N ILE A 86 -5.12 -1.45 -2.80
CA ILE A 86 -3.98 -1.17 -3.67
C ILE A 86 -3.89 0.31 -4.04
N SER A 87 -5.04 0.94 -4.27
CA SER A 87 -5.12 2.37 -4.55
C SER A 87 -4.67 3.23 -3.36
N ARG A 88 -5.07 2.85 -2.13
CA ARG A 88 -4.62 3.53 -0.90
C ARG A 88 -3.12 3.36 -0.68
N ALA A 89 -2.60 2.15 -0.87
CA ALA A 89 -1.15 1.90 -0.83
C ALA A 89 -0.40 2.80 -1.80
N ARG A 90 -0.83 2.87 -3.06
CA ARG A 90 -0.22 3.73 -4.07
C ARG A 90 -0.22 5.19 -3.65
N ALA A 91 -1.37 5.72 -3.25
CA ALA A 91 -1.51 7.12 -2.87
C ALA A 91 -0.69 7.51 -1.62
N VAL A 92 -0.56 6.60 -0.66
CA VAL A 92 0.31 6.75 0.51
C VAL A 92 1.79 6.80 0.12
N VAL A 93 2.23 5.89 -0.76
CA VAL A 93 3.62 5.87 -1.25
C VAL A 93 3.94 7.11 -2.08
N GLU A 94 3.03 7.53 -2.96
CA GLU A 94 3.16 8.77 -3.74
C GLU A 94 3.23 10.00 -2.82
N SER A 95 2.40 10.06 -1.77
CA SER A 95 2.45 11.14 -0.77
C SER A 95 3.78 11.16 -0.03
N THR A 96 4.33 9.99 0.30
CA THR A 96 5.65 9.87 0.94
C THR A 96 6.76 10.42 0.02
N LEU A 97 6.71 10.09 -1.27
CA LEU A 97 7.65 10.60 -2.28
C LEU A 97 7.51 12.13 -2.47
N GLN A 98 6.28 12.65 -2.51
CA GLN A 98 6.01 14.09 -2.64
C GLN A 98 6.53 14.89 -1.45
N LEU A 99 6.44 14.34 -0.24
CA LEU A 99 7.00 14.94 0.97
C LEU A 99 8.53 14.83 1.04
N GLY A 100 9.18 14.20 0.05
CA GLY A 100 10.62 13.96 0.05
C GLY A 100 11.11 12.97 1.12
N LEU A 101 10.17 12.36 1.85
CA LEU A 101 10.44 11.38 2.89
C LEU A 101 10.97 10.11 2.24
N CYS A 102 11.98 9.50 2.85
CA CYS A 102 12.62 8.28 2.34
C CYS A 102 13.29 8.40 0.95
N SER A 103 13.50 9.61 0.43
CA SER A 103 14.18 9.87 -0.85
C SER A 103 15.58 9.25 -0.93
N ARG A 104 16.23 9.07 0.22
CA ARG A 104 17.60 8.55 0.33
C ARG A 104 17.73 7.03 0.23
N GLN A 105 16.64 6.28 0.32
CA GLN A 105 16.72 4.82 0.49
C GLN A 105 16.11 3.99 -0.66
N GLY A 106 15.51 4.59 -1.69
CA GLY A 106 14.92 3.85 -2.83
C GLY A 106 13.69 2.98 -2.50
N ARG A 107 13.44 2.71 -1.22
CA ARG A 107 12.36 1.84 -0.72
C ARG A 107 10.95 2.30 -1.12
N ALA A 108 10.72 3.61 -1.15
CA ALA A 108 9.44 4.15 -1.60
C ALA A 108 9.19 3.83 -3.08
N THR A 109 10.22 3.95 -3.92
CA THR A 109 10.17 3.57 -5.34
C THR A 109 9.95 2.07 -5.52
N ASP A 110 10.61 1.23 -4.71
CA ASP A 110 10.44 -0.22 -4.79
C ASP A 110 9.05 -0.66 -4.32
N CYS A 111 8.48 0.02 -3.32
CA CYS A 111 7.10 -0.19 -2.89
C CYS A 111 6.11 0.23 -3.98
N LEU A 112 6.35 1.37 -4.64
CA LEU A 112 5.55 1.82 -5.78
C LEU A 112 5.55 0.78 -6.92
N ARG A 113 6.72 0.23 -7.25
CA ARG A 113 6.84 -0.84 -8.27
C ARG A 113 6.09 -2.11 -7.88
N ALA A 114 6.08 -2.45 -6.59
CA ALA A 114 5.28 -3.56 -6.09
C ALA A 114 3.78 -3.26 -6.25
N CYS A 115 3.34 -2.03 -5.97
CA CYS A 115 1.97 -1.62 -6.25
C CYS A 115 1.62 -1.78 -7.74
N GLU A 116 2.46 -1.26 -8.63
CA GLU A 116 2.27 -1.38 -10.09
C GLU A 116 2.21 -2.83 -10.55
N SER A 117 3.03 -3.71 -9.96
CA SER A 117 3.01 -5.15 -10.27
C SER A 117 1.68 -5.80 -9.88
N VAL A 118 1.13 -5.45 -8.71
CA VAL A 118 -0.21 -5.90 -8.28
C VAL A 118 -1.28 -5.34 -9.20
N GLU A 119 -1.22 -4.06 -9.55
CA GLU A 119 -2.19 -3.42 -10.45
C GLU A 119 -2.20 -4.04 -11.85
N GLN A 120 -1.02 -4.34 -12.40
CA GLN A 120 -0.90 -5.02 -13.69
C GLN A 120 -1.55 -6.40 -13.64
N VAL A 121 -1.26 -7.17 -12.58
CA VAL A 121 -1.86 -8.50 -12.38
C VAL A 121 -3.38 -8.41 -12.20
N LEU A 122 -3.90 -7.40 -11.49
CA LEU A 122 -5.34 -7.16 -11.39
C LEU A 122 -5.95 -6.77 -12.75
N GLY A 123 -5.20 -6.00 -13.55
CA GLY A 123 -5.55 -5.66 -14.93
C GLY A 123 -5.70 -6.91 -15.80
N ASP A 124 -4.73 -7.82 -15.76
CA ASP A 124 -4.74 -9.09 -16.49
C ASP A 124 -5.91 -10.00 -16.07
N LEU A 125 -6.38 -9.86 -14.82
CA LEU A 125 -7.52 -10.59 -14.28
C LEU A 125 -8.88 -9.94 -14.63
N GLY A 126 -8.88 -8.85 -15.43
CA GLY A 126 -10.09 -8.15 -15.87
C GLY A 126 -10.61 -7.08 -14.91
N LEU A 127 -9.90 -6.80 -13.81
CA LEU A 127 -10.29 -5.80 -12.81
C LEU A 127 -9.73 -4.40 -13.10
N GLY A 128 -9.04 -4.22 -14.23
CA GLY A 128 -8.40 -2.96 -14.58
C GLY A 128 -9.35 -1.76 -14.70
N PHE A 129 -10.63 -1.97 -15.03
CA PHE A 129 -11.62 -0.89 -15.06
C PHE A 129 -11.95 -0.37 -13.65
N SER A 130 -12.27 -1.28 -12.72
CA SER A 130 -12.50 -0.95 -11.30
C SER A 130 -11.28 -0.27 -10.70
N LEU A 131 -10.09 -0.79 -10.99
CA LEU A 131 -8.82 -0.26 -10.53
C LEU A 131 -8.59 1.18 -11.00
N ARG A 132 -8.77 1.46 -12.31
CA ARG A 132 -8.64 2.83 -12.84
C ARG A 132 -9.64 3.81 -12.23
N SER A 133 -10.89 3.39 -12.06
CA SER A 133 -11.92 4.23 -11.45
C SER A 133 -11.57 4.59 -10.01
N VAL A 134 -10.99 3.65 -9.26
CA VAL A 134 -10.59 3.86 -7.86
C VAL A 134 -9.30 4.69 -7.75
N LEU A 135 -8.30 4.44 -8.59
CA LEU A 135 -7.06 5.23 -8.64
C LEU A 135 -7.34 6.71 -8.92
N GLN A 136 -8.22 7.00 -9.88
CA GLN A 136 -8.63 8.38 -10.20
C GLN A 136 -9.31 9.07 -9.01
N GLY A 137 -10.13 8.35 -8.22
CA GLY A 137 -10.78 8.92 -7.03
C GLY A 137 -9.88 9.05 -5.80
N SER A 138 -8.86 8.19 -5.67
CA SER A 138 -8.02 8.13 -4.46
C SER A 138 -6.94 9.21 -4.43
N SER A 139 -6.40 9.60 -5.59
CA SER A 139 -5.46 10.72 -5.71
C SER A 139 -6.05 12.04 -5.19
N VAL A 140 -7.35 12.27 -5.41
CA VAL A 140 -8.07 13.47 -4.97
C VAL A 140 -8.34 13.47 -3.46
N SER A 141 -8.53 12.28 -2.87
CA SER A 141 -9.02 12.14 -1.49
C SER A 141 -7.93 12.31 -0.43
N LEU A 142 -6.69 11.91 -0.73
CA LEU A 142 -5.55 12.15 0.16
C LEU A 142 -5.04 13.58 0.08
N GLN A 143 -5.05 14.20 -1.11
CA GLN A 143 -4.68 15.63 -1.26
C GLN A 143 -5.52 16.54 -0.35
N ARG A 144 -6.83 16.29 -0.20
CA ARG A 144 -7.70 17.07 0.69
C ARG A 144 -7.49 16.82 2.20
N ARG A 145 -6.83 15.73 2.58
CA ARG A 145 -6.56 15.41 3.99
C ARG A 145 -5.27 16.03 4.52
N PHE A 146 -4.39 16.47 3.62
CA PHE A 146 -3.09 17.04 3.96
C PHE A 146 -2.99 18.55 3.69
N THR A 147 -4.02 19.18 3.12
CA THR A 147 -4.19 20.65 3.01
C THR A 147 -5.04 21.19 4.14
#